data_AF-A0A1G9XNZ7-F1
#
_entry.id   AF-A0A1G9XNZ7-F1
#
_cell.length_a   1.000
_cell.length_b   1.000
_cell.length_c   1.000
_cell.angle_alpha   90.00
_cell.angle_beta   90.00
_cell.angle_gamma   90.00
#
_symmetry.space_group_name_H-M   'P 1'
#
loop_
_entity.id
_entity.type
_entity.pdbx_description
1 polymer ?
#
loop_
_entity_poly.entity_id
_entity_poly.type
_entity_poly.pdbx_seq_one_letter_code
_entity_poly.pdbx_strand_id
1 'polypeptide(L)'
;MKLIQKYLQPGHYALSMEFTGIVVSVLIFITIPYAIRMIDISAAPIDPGIYSAIILAISAILIFKAGTWWIIKVIWPVFAEYSVRHFEYNFKSLQSIQKVLIYLGFYLSVFYAFVIVLAALI
;
A
#
# COMPACT_ATOMS: atom_id res chain seq x y z
N MET A 1 -12.51 21.65 -20.24
CA MET A 1 -11.34 21.10 -20.98
C MET A 1 -9.98 21.49 -20.38
N LYS A 2 -9.80 22.67 -19.76
CA LYS A 2 -8.54 23.07 -19.07
C LYS A 2 -8.18 22.27 -17.80
N LEU A 3 -9.16 21.65 -17.13
CA LEU A 3 -8.93 20.86 -15.91
C LEU A 3 -8.21 19.53 -16.19
N ILE A 4 -8.52 18.87 -17.31
CA ILE A 4 -7.91 17.59 -17.71
C ILE A 4 -6.44 17.80 -18.11
N GLN A 5 -6.13 18.94 -18.72
CA GLN A 5 -4.78 19.26 -19.20
C GLN A 5 -3.77 19.54 -18.07
N LYS A 6 -4.23 19.98 -16.89
CA LYS A 6 -3.38 20.17 -15.70
C LYS A 6 -2.91 18.83 -15.10
N TYR A 7 -3.71 17.78 -15.23
CA TYR A 7 -3.38 16.43 -14.76
C TYR A 7 -2.56 15.61 -15.76
N LEU A 8 -2.42 16.09 -17.00
CA LEU A 8 -1.65 15.47 -18.07
C LEU A 8 -0.24 16.03 -18.23
N GLN A 9 0.18 16.97 -17.38
CA GLN A 9 1.57 17.43 -17.38
C GLN A 9 2.45 16.38 -16.67
N PRO A 10 3.46 15.79 -17.36
CA PRO A 10 4.43 14.89 -16.74
C PRO A 10 5.45 15.75 -15.98
N GLY A 11 5.00 16.39 -14.91
CA GLY A 11 5.80 17.28 -14.08
C GLY A 11 6.43 16.50 -12.95
N HIS A 12 7.66 16.05 -13.17
CA HIS A 12 8.58 15.45 -12.19
C HIS A 12 8.03 14.20 -11.51
N TYR A 13 8.45 13.04 -12.02
CA TYR A 13 8.50 11.80 -11.25
C TYR A 13 9.50 11.99 -10.09
N ALA A 14 9.13 12.78 -9.08
CA ALA A 14 9.69 12.63 -7.75
C ALA A 14 9.47 11.17 -7.42
N LEU A 15 10.57 10.43 -7.26
CA LEU A 15 10.62 9.03 -6.86
C LEU A 15 9.59 8.83 -5.76
N SER A 16 8.40 8.39 -6.17
CA SER A 16 7.23 8.64 -5.35
C SER A 16 7.35 7.71 -4.14
N MET A 17 6.90 8.13 -2.95
CA MET A 17 7.06 7.29 -1.74
C MET A 17 6.46 5.88 -1.96
N GLU A 18 5.50 5.77 -2.89
CA GLU A 18 4.92 4.54 -3.40
C GLU A 18 5.95 3.67 -4.15
N PHE A 19 6.66 4.22 -5.15
CA PHE A 19 7.67 3.48 -5.89
C PHE A 19 8.83 3.08 -4.98
N THR A 20 9.26 3.98 -4.10
CA THR A 20 10.27 3.67 -3.08
C THR A 20 9.78 2.54 -2.16
N GLY A 21 8.52 2.58 -1.73
CA GLY A 21 7.91 1.53 -0.90
C GLY A 21 7.84 0.17 -1.60
N ILE A 22 7.53 0.15 -2.90
CA ILE A 22 7.55 -1.07 -3.71
C ILE A 22 8.98 -1.62 -3.81
N VAL A 23 9.95 -0.78 -4.17
CA VAL A 23 11.37 -1.18 -4.30
C VAL A 23 11.90 -1.72 -2.97
N VAL A 24 11.65 -1.02 -1.86
CA VAL A 24 12.06 -1.45 -0.52
C VAL A 24 11.40 -2.77 -0.14
N SER A 25 10.11 -2.96 -0.41
CA SER A 25 9.40 -4.21 -0.12
C SER A 25 9.98 -5.40 -0.91
N VAL A 26 10.31 -5.19 -2.19
CA VAL A 26 10.96 -6.21 -3.04
C VAL A 26 12.37 -6.52 -2.55
N LEU A 27 13.15 -5.50 -2.17
CA LEU A 27 14.50 -5.70 -1.63
C LEU A 27 14.47 -6.46 -0.31
N ILE A 28 13.54 -6.14 0.60
CA ILE A 28 13.33 -6.87 1.85
C ILE A 28 12.97 -8.34 1.54
N PHE A 29 12.06 -8.57 0.61
CA PHE A 29 11.65 -9.92 0.22
C PHE A 29 12.82 -10.77 -0.30
N ILE A 30 13.70 -10.19 -1.13
CA ILE A 30 14.87 -10.91 -1.67
C ILE A 30 15.94 -11.13 -0.61
N THR A 31 16.19 -10.15 0.26
CA THR A 31 17.34 -10.16 1.18
C THR A 31 17.09 -10.96 2.45
N ILE A 32 15.86 -10.99 2.95
CA ILE A 32 15.54 -11.62 4.23
C ILE A 32 15.77 -13.14 4.29
N PRO A 33 15.46 -13.94 3.26
CA PRO A 33 15.80 -15.36 3.27
C PRO A 33 17.29 -15.62 3.53
N TYR A 34 18.17 -14.77 2.98
CA TYR A 34 19.61 -14.86 3.22
C TYR A 34 20.00 -14.40 4.62
N ALA A 35 19.37 -13.33 5.13
CA ALA A 35 19.63 -12.83 6.48
C ALA A 35 19.23 -13.83 7.57
N ILE A 36 18.07 -14.51 7.42
CA ILE A 36 17.61 -15.53 8.36
C ILE A 36 18.59 -16.72 8.39
N ARG A 37 19.16 -17.10 7.25
CA ARG A 37 20.14 -18.19 7.16
C ARG A 37 21.48 -17.89 7.83
N MET A 38 21.79 -16.62 8.11
CA MET A 38 22.97 -16.27 8.93
C MET A 38 22.77 -16.62 10.41
N ILE A 39 21.51 -16.72 10.87
CA ILE A 39 21.16 -17.05 12.26
C ILE A 39 20.82 -18.54 12.37
N ASP A 40 20.13 -19.11 11.37
CA ASP A 40 19.78 -20.53 11.29
C ASP A 40 20.14 -21.13 9.92
N ILE A 41 21.26 -21.84 9.87
CA ILE A 41 21.78 -22.51 8.66
C ILE A 41 20.86 -23.62 8.14
N SER A 42 19.99 -24.18 8.99
CA SER A 42 19.08 -25.27 8.64
C SER A 42 17.77 -24.79 8.00
N ALA A 43 17.50 -23.49 8.02
CA ALA A 43 16.34 -22.91 7.36
C ALA A 43 16.38 -23.17 5.83
N ALA A 44 15.35 -23.83 5.32
CA ALA A 44 15.27 -24.23 3.91
C ALA A 44 15.15 -22.99 2.99
N PRO A 45 15.72 -23.02 1.76
CA PRO A 45 15.70 -21.88 0.84
C PRO A 45 14.31 -21.41 0.40
N ILE A 46 13.32 -22.31 0.44
CA ILE A 46 11.93 -22.08 -0.03
C ILE A 46 10.91 -22.20 1.12
N ASP A 47 11.32 -22.75 2.27
CA ASP A 47 10.52 -22.75 3.51
C ASP A 47 11.26 -21.95 4.58
N PRO A 48 11.45 -20.63 4.38
CA PRO A 48 11.82 -19.81 5.50
C PRO A 48 10.56 -19.85 6.38
N GLY A 49 10.64 -20.41 7.58
CA GLY A 49 9.46 -20.73 8.40
C GLY A 49 8.55 -19.53 8.70
N ILE A 50 7.68 -19.64 9.70
CA ILE A 50 6.58 -18.67 9.97
C ILE A 50 6.95 -17.16 9.88
N TYR A 51 8.20 -16.79 10.18
CA TYR A 51 8.75 -15.44 10.02
C TYR A 51 8.74 -14.91 8.58
N SER A 52 9.02 -15.75 7.59
CA SER A 52 9.01 -15.32 6.19
C SER A 52 7.59 -15.08 5.68
N ALA A 53 6.64 -15.89 6.14
CA ALA A 53 5.23 -15.73 5.80
C ALA A 53 4.70 -14.39 6.33
N ILE A 54 5.11 -14.00 7.54
CA ILE A 54 4.78 -12.69 8.12
C ILE A 54 5.37 -11.56 7.24
N ILE A 55 6.62 -11.68 6.84
CA ILE A 55 7.32 -10.66 6.05
C ILE A 55 6.75 -10.57 4.63
N LEU A 56 6.42 -11.70 4.02
CA LEU A 56 5.75 -11.78 2.73
C LEU A 56 4.36 -11.15 2.82
N ALA A 57 3.59 -11.43 3.88
CA ALA A 57 2.28 -10.83 4.08
C ALA A 57 2.37 -9.31 4.24
N ILE A 58 3.32 -8.81 5.03
CA ILE A 58 3.58 -7.36 5.17
C ILE A 58 3.95 -6.75 3.81
N SER A 59 4.87 -7.39 3.09
CA SER A 59 5.33 -6.91 1.77
C SER A 59 4.20 -6.90 0.76
N ALA A 60 3.36 -7.93 0.73
CA ALA A 60 2.19 -8.02 -0.15
C ALA A 60 1.18 -6.91 0.13
N ILE A 61 0.88 -6.63 1.41
CA ILE A 61 -0.01 -5.54 1.81
C ILE A 61 0.58 -4.18 1.42
N LEU A 62 1.88 -3.97 1.61
CA LEU A 62 2.55 -2.72 1.24
C LEU A 62 2.54 -2.48 -0.28
N ILE A 63 2.83 -3.52 -1.07
CA ILE A 63 2.78 -3.46 -2.54
C ILE A 63 1.34 -3.20 -3.00
N PHE A 64 0.36 -3.91 -2.43
CA PHE A 64 -1.05 -3.72 -2.75
C PHE A 64 -1.51 -2.28 -2.43
N LYS A 65 -1.15 -1.76 -1.26
CA LYS A 65 -1.46 -0.37 -0.87
C LYS A 65 -0.79 0.64 -1.81
N ALA A 66 0.48 0.45 -2.14
CA ALA A 66 1.20 1.35 -3.04
C ALA A 66 0.59 1.34 -4.44
N GLY A 67 0.28 0.16 -4.98
CA GLY A 67 -0.36 -0.01 -6.28
C GLY A 67 -1.75 0.62 -6.34
N THR A 68 -2.60 0.35 -5.34
CA THR A 68 -3.95 0.94 -5.27
C THR A 68 -3.92 2.45 -5.18
N TRP A 69 -3.02 3.02 -4.37
CA TRP A 69 -2.87 4.47 -4.28
C TRP A 69 -2.35 5.10 -5.58
N TRP A 70 -1.42 4.43 -6.26
CA TRP A 70 -0.96 4.84 -7.59
C TRP A 70 -2.11 4.84 -8.60
N ILE A 71 -2.93 3.78 -8.63
CA ILE A 71 -4.13 3.69 -9.49
C ILE A 71 -5.12 4.83 -9.18
N ILE A 72 -5.39 5.12 -7.90
CA ILE A 72 -6.28 6.20 -7.48
C ILE A 72 -5.78 7.55 -7.99
N LYS A 73 -4.47 7.82 -7.90
CA LYS A 73 -3.88 9.06 -8.43
C LYS A 73 -4.05 9.20 -9.95
N VAL A 74 -3.96 8.09 -10.68
CA VAL A 74 -4.07 8.09 -12.15
C VAL A 74 -5.53 8.22 -12.60
N ILE A 75 -6.42 7.40 -12.04
CA ILE A 75 -7.83 7.34 -12.49
C ILE A 75 -8.64 8.49 -11.90
N TRP A 76 -8.40 8.83 -10.63
CA TRP A 76 -9.23 9.79 -9.89
C TRP A 76 -8.38 10.84 -9.15
N PRO A 77 -7.67 11.71 -9.88
CA PRO A 77 -6.72 12.62 -9.28
C PRO A 77 -7.38 13.67 -8.36
N VAL A 78 -8.63 14.04 -8.62
CA VAL A 78 -9.44 14.92 -7.75
C VAL A 78 -9.64 14.30 -6.37
N PHE A 79 -9.89 12.98 -6.31
CA PHE A 79 -10.03 12.26 -5.04
C PHE A 79 -8.69 12.20 -4.30
N ALA A 80 -7.59 11.98 -5.03
CA ALA A 80 -6.26 12.02 -4.44
C ALA A 80 -5.93 13.40 -3.85
N GLU A 81 -6.26 14.49 -4.55
CA GLU A 81 -6.07 15.86 -4.05
C GLU A 81 -6.93 16.12 -2.81
N TYR A 82 -8.20 15.72 -2.83
CA TYR A 82 -9.10 15.83 -1.69
C TYR A 82 -8.57 15.08 -0.46
N SER A 83 -8.14 13.83 -0.65
CA SER A 83 -7.58 12.99 0.40
C SER A 83 -6.37 13.63 1.08
N VAL A 84 -5.49 14.27 0.30
CA VAL A 84 -4.26 14.89 0.83
C VAL A 84 -4.53 16.24 1.49
N ARG A 85 -5.39 17.08 0.89
CA ARG A 85 -5.50 18.50 1.28
C ARG A 85 -6.70 18.85 2.14
N HIS A 86 -7.79 18.09 2.03
CA HIS A 86 -9.08 18.46 2.59
C HIS A 86 -9.63 17.43 3.58
N PHE A 87 -9.25 16.16 3.43
CA PHE A 87 -9.76 15.08 4.27
C PHE A 87 -9.46 15.31 5.75
N GLU A 88 -8.25 15.72 6.13
CA GLU A 88 -7.89 15.92 7.54
C GLU A 88 -8.77 17.00 8.21
N TYR A 89 -8.96 18.13 7.54
CA TYR A 89 -9.79 19.23 8.05
C TYR A 89 -11.24 18.78 8.24
N ASN A 90 -11.81 18.15 7.21
CA ASN A 90 -13.18 17.65 7.25
C ASN A 90 -13.33 16.55 8.32
N PHE A 91 -12.34 15.67 8.44
CA PHE A 91 -12.32 14.59 9.42
C PHE A 91 -12.29 15.11 10.85
N LYS A 92 -11.54 16.17 11.14
CA LYS A 92 -11.51 16.79 12.47
C LYS A 92 -12.87 17.32 12.92
N SER A 93 -13.68 17.83 11.99
CA SER A 93 -15.02 18.36 12.26
C SER A 93 -16.07 17.29 12.56
N LEU A 94 -15.79 16.01 12.28
CA LEU A 94 -16.74 14.92 12.48
C LEU A 94 -16.92 14.55 13.97
N GLN A 95 -18.08 13.99 14.26
CA GLN A 95 -18.38 13.40 15.57
C GLN A 95 -17.53 12.15 15.82
N SER A 96 -17.27 11.83 17.10
CA SER A 96 -16.40 10.70 17.48
C SER A 96 -16.84 9.36 16.89
N ILE A 97 -18.15 9.08 16.85
CA ILE A 97 -18.70 7.87 16.24
C ILE A 97 -18.41 7.81 14.73
N GLN A 98 -18.58 8.93 14.02
CA GLN A 98 -18.31 9.00 12.59
C GLN A 98 -16.82 8.75 12.29
N LYS A 99 -15.93 9.29 13.14
CA LYS A 99 -14.48 9.04 13.03
C LYS A 99 -14.14 7.56 13.17
N VAL A 100 -14.72 6.88 14.17
CA VAL A 100 -14.52 5.44 14.39
C VAL A 100 -15.04 4.63 13.21
N LEU A 101 -16.26 4.91 12.73
CA LEU A 101 -16.86 4.21 11.60
C LEU A 101 -16.05 4.39 10.32
N ILE A 102 -15.57 5.60 10.03
CA ILE A 102 -14.73 5.86 8.85
C ILE A 102 -13.41 5.12 8.96
N TYR A 103 -12.72 5.17 10.09
CA TYR A 103 -11.44 4.46 10.25
C TYR A 103 -11.62 2.95 10.11
N LEU A 104 -12.54 2.37 10.89
CA LEU A 104 -12.76 0.93 10.88
C LEU A 104 -13.26 0.46 9.52
N GLY A 105 -14.24 1.16 8.94
CA GLY A 105 -14.79 0.86 7.63
C GLY A 105 -13.76 0.95 6.51
N PHE A 106 -12.89 1.98 6.54
CA PHE A 106 -11.82 2.12 5.56
C PHE A 106 -10.81 0.97 5.66
N TYR A 107 -10.31 0.66 6.87
CA TYR A 107 -9.35 -0.42 7.06
C TYR A 107 -9.95 -1.79 6.70
N LEU A 108 -11.19 -2.06 7.09
CA LEU A 108 -11.89 -3.29 6.70
C LEU A 108 -12.07 -3.38 5.18
N SER A 109 -12.42 -2.28 4.52
CA SER A 109 -12.57 -2.26 3.06
C SER A 109 -11.25 -2.52 2.34
N VAL A 110 -10.14 -1.93 2.80
CA VAL A 110 -8.80 -2.17 2.25
C VAL A 110 -8.38 -3.63 2.46
N PHE A 111 -8.61 -4.18 3.66
CA PHE A 111 -8.32 -5.58 3.96
C PHE A 111 -9.17 -6.53 3.10
N TYR A 112 -10.47 -6.26 2.96
CA TYR A 112 -11.37 -7.05 2.15
C TYR A 112 -10.99 -7.00 0.66
N ALA A 113 -10.63 -5.83 0.13
CA ALA A 113 -10.13 -5.70 -1.23
C ALA A 113 -8.85 -6.49 -1.45
N PHE A 114 -7.93 -6.50 -0.47
CA PHE A 114 -6.73 -7.33 -0.53
C PHE A 114 -7.07 -8.83 -0.58
N VAL A 115 -7.98 -9.30 0.28
CA VAL A 115 -8.43 -10.69 0.31
C VAL A 115 -9.09 -11.09 -1.01
N ILE A 116 -9.95 -10.25 -1.60
CA ILE A 116 -10.56 -10.53 -2.91
C ILE A 116 -9.50 -10.66 -4.00
N VAL A 117 -8.54 -9.74 -4.05
CA VAL A 117 -7.49 -9.79 -5.06
C VAL A 117 -6.62 -11.03 -4.89
N LEU A 118 -6.32 -11.43 -3.65
CA LEU A 118 -5.60 -12.66 -3.38
C LEU A 118 -6.42 -13.91 -3.74
N ALA A 119 -7.73 -13.92 -3.46
CA ALA A 119 -8.63 -15.00 -3.85
C ALA A 119 -8.80 -15.13 -5.37
N ALA A 120 -8.62 -14.04 -6.13
CA ALA A 120 -8.64 -14.09 -7.60
C ALA A 120 -7.35 -14.69 -8.20
N LEU A 121 -6.29 -14.85 -7.41
CA LEU A 121 -5.00 -15.42 -7.83
C LEU A 121 -4.85 -16.91 -7.48
N ILE A 122 -5.75 -17.46 -6.65
CA ILE A 122 -5.79 -18.86 -6.21
C ILE A 122 -6.91 -19.57 -6.96
#